data_AF-A0A963D2I5-F1
#
_entry.id   AF-A0A963D2I5-F1
#
_cell.length_a   1.000
_cell.length_b   1.000
_cell.length_c   1.000
_cell.angle_alpha   90.00
_cell.angle_beta   90.00
_cell.angle_gamma   90.00
#
_symmetry.space_group_name_H-M   'P 1'
#
loop_
_entity.id
_entity.type
_entity.pdbx_description
1 polymer ?
#
loop_
_entity_poly.entity_id
_entity_poly.type
_entity_poly.pdbx_seq_one_letter_code
_entity_poly.pdbx_strand_id
1 'polypeptide(L)'
;MAEIEKRLYRSVRKDEFVDGVLTKDGEAMEGILHGDIDPRTITVRGKSTVRQDWRRGPGGYFKTGHGTSLWDKKGVFGHSNWHYFTLPEGTVIPGSLKLVEGGLNDKYQATHWQIEVANGGELRADALRGALDNLARNCVVRAIALGISLT
;
A
#
# COMPACT_ATOMS: atom_id res chain seq x y z
N MET A 1 15.94 8.71 -9.51
CA MET A 1 14.58 8.17 -9.31
C MET A 1 14.21 8.42 -7.86
N ALA A 2 12.94 8.63 -7.53
CA ALA A 2 12.54 8.80 -6.13
C ALA A 2 12.65 7.46 -5.38
N GLU A 3 13.02 7.50 -4.11
CA GLU A 3 13.19 6.32 -3.27
C GLU A 3 12.42 6.47 -1.96
N ILE A 4 12.09 5.34 -1.35
CA ILE A 4 11.47 5.32 -0.02
C ILE A 4 12.51 5.74 1.02
N GLU A 5 12.27 6.86 1.69
CA GLU A 5 13.23 7.49 2.64
C GLU A 5 13.32 6.80 3.99
N LYS A 6 12.33 5.97 4.35
CA LYS A 6 12.32 5.20 5.60
C LYS A 6 11.50 3.93 5.43
N ARG A 7 11.78 2.92 6.25
CA ARG A 7 10.98 1.69 6.24
C ARG A 7 9.50 1.98 6.57
N LEU A 8 8.60 1.51 5.70
CA LEU A 8 7.15 1.61 5.88
C LEU A 8 6.49 0.23 5.89
N TYR A 9 5.24 0.16 6.32
CA TYR A 9 4.48 -1.08 6.47
C TYR A 9 3.08 -0.93 5.91
N ARG A 10 2.74 -1.78 4.95
CA ARG A 10 1.38 -1.98 4.47
C ARG A 10 0.69 -3.03 5.33
N SER A 11 -0.40 -2.64 5.98
CA SER A 11 -1.26 -3.57 6.70
C SER A 11 -2.34 -4.12 5.77
N VAL A 12 -2.47 -5.44 5.69
CA VAL A 12 -3.56 -6.11 4.96
C VAL A 12 -4.26 -7.13 5.84
N ARG A 13 -5.53 -7.39 5.56
CA ARG A 13 -6.30 -8.34 6.36
C ARG A 13 -5.97 -9.78 5.95
N LYS A 14 -5.95 -10.69 6.93
CA LYS A 14 -5.70 -12.13 6.67
C LYS A 14 -6.84 -12.81 5.91
N ASP A 15 -8.05 -12.28 5.96
CA ASP A 15 -9.19 -12.81 5.19
C ASP A 15 -9.11 -12.44 3.70
N GLU A 16 -8.44 -11.33 3.37
CA GLU A 16 -8.15 -10.92 1.99
C GLU A 16 -6.88 -11.58 1.45
N PHE A 17 -5.87 -11.76 2.30
CA PHE A 17 -4.55 -12.30 1.95
C PHE A 17 -4.28 -13.56 2.77
N VAL A 18 -5.04 -14.62 2.50
CA VAL A 18 -5.06 -15.87 3.29
C VAL A 18 -3.70 -16.56 3.34
N ASP A 19 -2.96 -16.49 2.24
CA ASP A 19 -1.63 -17.11 2.10
C ASP A 19 -0.49 -16.19 2.57
N GLY A 20 -0.81 -15.03 3.14
CA GLY A 20 0.17 -14.05 3.60
C GLY A 20 0.46 -12.97 2.55
N VAL A 21 1.65 -12.37 2.63
CA VAL A 21 2.03 -11.18 1.82
C VAL A 21 3.05 -11.50 0.73
N LEU A 22 3.59 -12.71 0.72
CA LEU A 22 4.47 -13.23 -0.31
C LEU A 22 3.92 -14.54 -0.87
N THR A 23 4.20 -14.81 -2.13
CA THR A 23 4.02 -16.13 -2.73
C THR A 23 5.02 -17.13 -2.14
N LYS A 24 4.83 -18.42 -2.42
CA LYS A 24 5.77 -19.48 -1.99
C LYS A 24 7.18 -19.28 -2.57
N ASP A 25 7.29 -18.60 -3.70
CA ASP A 25 8.55 -18.31 -4.40
C ASP A 25 9.20 -17.00 -3.92
N GLY A 26 8.61 -16.34 -2.91
CA GLY A 26 9.14 -15.10 -2.32
C GLY A 26 8.78 -13.84 -3.10
N GLU A 27 7.88 -13.92 -4.08
CA GLU A 27 7.35 -12.75 -4.78
C GLU A 27 6.30 -12.04 -3.95
N ALA A 28 6.08 -10.74 -4.17
CA ALA A 28 4.99 -10.04 -3.53
C ALA A 28 3.63 -10.58 -4.01
N MET A 29 2.68 -10.77 -3.10
CA MET A 29 1.31 -11.14 -3.48
C MET A 29 0.68 -10.07 -4.38
N GLU A 30 -0.01 -10.51 -5.43
CA GLU A 30 -0.69 -9.61 -6.36
C GLU A 30 -1.63 -8.67 -5.60
N GLY A 31 -1.54 -7.37 -5.90
CA GLY A 31 -2.38 -6.36 -5.29
C GLY A 31 -2.14 -6.06 -3.82
N ILE A 32 -1.03 -6.51 -3.23
CA ILE A 32 -0.67 -6.19 -1.83
C ILE A 32 -0.66 -4.68 -1.55
N LEU A 33 -0.32 -3.86 -2.54
CA LEU A 33 -0.31 -2.40 -2.47
C LEU A 33 -1.52 -1.73 -3.13
N HIS A 34 -2.53 -2.47 -3.60
CA HIS A 34 -3.66 -1.88 -4.32
C HIS A 34 -4.54 -1.01 -3.44
N GLY A 35 -4.78 -1.39 -2.18
CA GLY A 35 -5.87 -0.77 -1.42
C GLY A 35 -7.21 -0.91 -2.15
N ASP A 36 -8.22 -0.18 -1.70
CA ASP A 36 -9.55 -0.23 -2.31
C ASP A 36 -9.61 0.69 -3.56
N ILE A 37 -9.06 0.22 -4.69
CA ILE A 37 -9.07 0.93 -6.00
C ILE A 37 -10.49 1.04 -6.55
N ASP A 38 -11.22 -0.07 -6.52
CA ASP A 38 -12.62 -0.15 -6.86
C ASP A 38 -13.45 -0.12 -5.56
N PRO A 39 -14.62 0.55 -5.56
CA PRO A 39 -15.48 0.59 -4.38
C PRO A 39 -15.89 -0.83 -3.97
N ARG A 40 -15.76 -1.14 -2.68
CA ARG A 40 -16.28 -2.38 -2.11
C ARG A 40 -17.15 -2.12 -0.90
N THR A 41 -18.20 -2.92 -0.75
CA THR A 41 -19.04 -2.87 0.46
C THR A 41 -18.46 -3.80 1.50
N ILE A 42 -18.22 -3.29 2.71
CA ILE A 42 -17.82 -4.09 3.87
C ILE A 42 -18.86 -3.94 4.98
N THR A 43 -19.03 -4.98 5.79
CA THR A 43 -19.90 -4.92 6.97
C THR A 43 -19.04 -4.75 8.21
N VAL A 44 -19.20 -3.61 8.88
CA VAL A 44 -18.50 -3.29 10.14
C VAL A 44 -19.55 -3.15 11.23
N ARG A 45 -19.49 -4.03 12.24
CA ARG A 45 -20.44 -4.05 13.38
C ARG A 45 -21.91 -4.06 12.92
N GLY A 46 -22.22 -4.89 11.92
CA GLY A 46 -23.57 -5.02 11.37
C GLY A 46 -24.02 -3.88 10.44
N LYS A 47 -23.17 -2.86 10.20
CA LYS A 47 -23.46 -1.78 9.26
C LYS A 47 -22.64 -1.93 8.00
N SER A 48 -23.30 -1.90 6.84
CA SER A 48 -22.64 -1.87 5.54
C SER A 48 -22.08 -0.48 5.27
N THR A 49 -20.80 -0.41 4.91
CA THR A 49 -20.13 0.82 4.46
C THR A 49 -19.38 0.54 3.17
N VAL A 50 -19.41 1.48 2.24
CA VAL A 50 -18.56 1.43 1.05
C VAL A 50 -17.18 1.96 1.43
N ARG A 51 -16.15 1.20 1.10
CA ARG A 51 -14.76 1.65 1.17
C ARG A 51 -14.21 1.86 -0.23
N GLN A 52 -13.44 2.94 -0.35
CA GLN A 52 -12.72 3.30 -1.55
C GLN A 52 -11.54 4.18 -1.11
N ASP A 53 -10.34 3.62 -1.18
CA ASP A 53 -9.12 4.29 -0.78
C ASP A 53 -8.64 5.23 -1.90
N TRP A 54 -8.85 4.83 -3.16
CA TRP A 54 -8.48 5.62 -4.35
C TRP A 54 -9.72 6.25 -5.00
N ARG A 55 -9.73 7.58 -5.17
CA ARG A 55 -10.86 8.29 -5.79
C ARG A 55 -10.59 8.67 -7.23
N ARG A 56 -11.60 8.47 -8.08
CA ARG A 56 -11.60 8.89 -9.48
C ARG A 56 -12.16 10.29 -9.63
N GLY A 57 -11.55 11.09 -10.50
CA GLY A 57 -12.13 12.34 -10.97
C GLY A 57 -13.18 12.13 -12.07
N PRO A 58 -13.80 13.22 -12.56
CA PRO A 58 -14.84 13.18 -13.61
C PRO A 58 -14.44 12.50 -14.92
N GLY A 59 -13.15 12.34 -15.21
CA GLY A 59 -12.63 11.64 -16.40
C GLY A 59 -12.31 10.15 -16.18
N GLY A 60 -12.60 9.59 -15.00
CA GLY A 60 -12.28 8.20 -14.66
C GLY A 60 -10.82 7.97 -14.22
N TYR A 61 -9.99 9.01 -14.20
CA TYR A 61 -8.60 8.96 -13.75
C TYR A 61 -8.47 9.15 -12.24
N PHE A 62 -7.46 8.51 -11.65
CA PHE A 62 -7.10 8.68 -10.25
C PHE A 62 -6.30 9.96 -10.04
N LYS A 63 -6.57 10.65 -8.92
CA LYS A 63 -5.98 11.93 -8.53
C LYS A 63 -5.24 11.83 -7.21
N THR A 64 -4.40 12.83 -6.92
CA THR A 64 -3.68 12.99 -5.65
C THR A 64 -4.63 13.17 -4.46
N GLY A 65 -4.13 12.96 -3.25
CA GLY A 65 -4.88 13.08 -1.99
C GLY A 65 -5.62 11.81 -1.55
N HIS A 66 -5.56 10.74 -2.35
CA HIS A 66 -6.20 9.46 -2.08
C HIS A 66 -5.27 8.32 -2.50
N GLY A 67 -5.21 7.25 -1.70
CA GLY A 67 -4.54 6.03 -2.12
C GLY A 67 -4.20 5.06 -0.99
N THR A 68 -3.17 4.25 -1.21
CA THR A 68 -2.88 3.11 -0.34
C THR A 68 -2.21 3.56 0.95
N SER A 69 -2.87 3.32 2.07
CA SER A 69 -2.36 3.62 3.41
C SER A 69 -1.21 2.71 3.84
N LEU A 70 -0.20 3.33 4.44
CA LEU A 70 1.00 2.78 5.03
C LEU A 70 1.24 3.37 6.43
N TRP A 71 2.14 2.75 7.19
CA TRP A 71 2.57 3.21 8.51
C TRP A 71 4.08 3.12 8.63
N ASP A 72 4.68 4.00 9.42
CA ASP A 72 6.11 3.89 9.76
C ASP A 72 6.41 2.91 10.90
N LYS A 73 5.36 2.30 11.46
CA LYS A 73 5.43 1.30 12.51
C LYS A 73 4.67 0.04 12.10
N LYS A 74 5.30 -1.12 12.28
CA LYS A 74 4.65 -2.42 12.07
C LYS A 74 3.70 -2.71 13.23
N GLY A 75 2.63 -3.48 12.99
CA GLY A 75 1.79 -3.97 14.07
C GLY A 75 0.74 -2.99 14.58
N VAL A 76 0.50 -1.84 13.91
CA VAL A 76 -0.44 -0.80 14.37
C VAL A 76 -1.87 -1.30 14.58
N PHE A 77 -2.26 -2.40 13.93
CA PHE A 77 -3.57 -3.03 14.10
C PHE A 77 -3.51 -4.39 14.84
N GLY A 78 -2.38 -4.72 15.46
CA GLY A 78 -2.12 -6.02 16.08
C GLY A 78 -1.89 -7.15 15.07
N HIS A 79 -1.56 -8.35 15.53
CA HIS A 79 -1.14 -9.47 14.66
C HIS A 79 -2.20 -10.56 14.47
N SER A 80 -3.33 -10.48 15.18
CA SER A 80 -4.39 -11.51 15.11
C SER A 80 -5.01 -11.57 13.71
N ASN A 81 -5.43 -10.41 13.18
CA ASN A 81 -6.23 -10.30 11.95
C ASN A 81 -5.50 -9.61 10.78
N TRP A 82 -4.21 -9.30 10.95
CA TRP A 82 -3.46 -8.51 9.98
C TRP A 82 -2.13 -9.15 9.63
N HIS A 83 -1.79 -9.10 8.34
CA HIS A 83 -0.43 -9.24 7.85
C HIS A 83 0.18 -7.86 7.58
N TYR A 84 1.51 -7.83 7.51
CA TYR A 84 2.28 -6.62 7.30
C TYR A 84 3.30 -6.85 6.19
N PHE A 85 3.13 -6.16 5.07
CA PHE A 85 4.11 -6.13 4.00
C PHE A 85 5.04 -4.95 4.21
N THR A 86 6.34 -5.21 4.26
CA THR A 86 7.37 -4.19 4.50
C THR A 86 7.73 -3.50 3.19
N LEU A 87 7.85 -2.18 3.21
CA LEU A 87 8.44 -1.41 2.13
C LEU A 87 9.81 -0.93 2.63
N PRO A 88 10.92 -1.54 2.18
CA PRO A 88 12.25 -1.20 2.66
C PRO A 88 12.68 0.22 2.26
N GLU A 89 13.50 0.84 3.11
CA GLU A 89 14.21 2.07 2.77
C GLU A 89 15.14 1.87 1.56
N GLY A 90 15.20 2.88 0.68
CA GLY A 90 15.91 2.83 -0.59
C GLY A 90 15.19 2.03 -1.68
N THR A 91 13.91 1.67 -1.48
CA THR A 91 13.12 1.07 -2.57
C THR A 91 12.80 2.13 -3.60
N VAL A 92 13.05 1.84 -4.89
CA VAL A 92 12.75 2.75 -5.99
C VAL A 92 11.23 2.87 -6.19
N ILE A 93 10.74 4.10 -6.21
CA ILE A 93 9.34 4.43 -6.45
C ILE A 93 9.12 4.64 -7.96
N PRO A 94 8.15 3.93 -8.59
CA PRO A 94 7.77 4.21 -9.97
C PRO A 94 7.41 5.68 -10.17
N GLY A 95 7.88 6.31 -11.26
CA GLY A 95 7.70 7.76 -11.46
C GLY A 95 6.25 8.24 -11.58
N SER A 96 5.29 7.33 -11.78
CA SER A 96 3.85 7.61 -11.76
C SER A 96 3.25 7.64 -10.35
N LEU A 97 4.01 7.26 -9.33
CA LEU A 97 3.62 7.22 -7.93
C LEU A 97 4.49 8.14 -7.08
N LYS A 98 3.98 8.51 -5.91
CA LYS A 98 4.73 9.18 -4.85
C LYS A 98 4.30 8.66 -3.48
N LEU A 99 5.15 8.87 -2.48
CA LEU A 99 4.76 8.74 -1.08
C LEU A 99 4.46 10.12 -0.50
N VAL A 100 3.41 10.19 0.31
CA VAL A 100 3.02 11.39 1.03
C VAL A 100 2.97 11.06 2.50
N GLU A 101 3.75 11.79 3.30
CA GLU A 101 3.67 11.75 4.75
C GLU A 101 2.38 12.45 5.21
N GLY A 102 1.62 11.77 6.06
CA GLY A 102 0.46 12.32 6.75
C GLY A 102 0.84 12.89 8.12
N GLY A 103 -0.08 12.78 9.07
CA GLY A 103 0.17 13.17 10.47
C GLY A 103 0.50 11.99 11.36
N LEU A 104 1.06 12.29 12.54
CA LEU A 104 1.11 11.35 13.65
C LEU A 104 -0.31 10.95 14.06
N ASN A 105 -0.56 9.65 14.19
CA ASN A 105 -1.80 9.14 14.72
C ASN A 105 -1.62 8.75 16.19
N ASP A 106 -2.18 9.55 17.11
CA ASP A 106 -2.03 9.34 18.55
C ASP A 106 -2.54 7.99 19.03
N LYS A 107 -3.57 7.44 18.39
CA LYS A 107 -4.11 6.12 18.77
C LYS A 107 -3.10 5.00 18.48
N TYR A 108 -2.40 5.09 17.36
CA TYR A 108 -1.46 4.05 16.93
C TYR A 108 0.00 4.34 17.30
N GLN A 109 0.28 5.57 17.75
CA GLN A 109 1.65 6.05 18.05
C GLN A 109 2.57 5.75 16.85
N ALA A 110 2.11 6.14 15.67
CA ALA A 110 2.73 5.89 14.37
C ALA A 110 2.29 6.99 13.39
N THR A 111 3.19 7.36 12.48
CA THR A 111 2.88 8.32 11.41
C THR A 111 2.21 7.59 10.25
N HIS A 112 1.10 8.15 9.78
CA HIS A 112 0.41 7.64 8.59
C HIS A 112 1.14 8.11 7.33
N TRP A 113 1.24 7.23 6.35
CA TRP A 113 1.81 7.50 5.04
C TRP A 113 0.84 7.01 3.96
N GLN A 114 0.91 7.60 2.78
CA GLN A 114 0.05 7.21 1.66
C GLN A 114 0.85 7.09 0.37
N ILE A 115 0.62 6.00 -0.36
CA ILE A 115 1.01 5.92 -1.79
C ILE A 115 -0.06 6.65 -2.58
N GLU A 116 0.34 7.60 -3.42
CA GLU A 116 -0.54 8.35 -4.30
C GLU A 116 -0.02 8.34 -5.74
N VAL A 117 -0.86 8.78 -6.69
CA VAL A 117 -0.38 9.18 -8.01
C VAL A 117 0.55 10.39 -7.88
N ALA A 118 1.61 10.46 -8.69
CA ALA A 118 2.50 11.63 -8.70
C ALA A 118 1.76 12.89 -9.19
N ASN A 119 2.16 14.08 -8.72
CA ASN A 119 1.52 15.35 -9.13
C ASN A 119 1.56 15.51 -10.65
N GLY A 120 0.41 15.81 -11.26
CA GLY A 120 0.26 15.94 -12.72
C GLY A 120 -0.01 14.62 -13.45
N GLY A 121 0.03 13.49 -12.76
CA GLY A 121 -0.32 12.18 -13.30
C GLY A 121 -1.78 11.82 -13.07
N GLU A 122 -2.51 11.60 -14.16
CA GLU A 122 -3.84 10.97 -14.16
C GLU A 122 -3.68 9.51 -14.61
N LEU A 123 -3.87 8.55 -13.71
CA LEU A 123 -3.76 7.12 -14.05
C LEU A 123 -5.13 6.49 -14.26
N ARG A 124 -5.22 5.62 -15.26
CA ARG A 124 -6.30 4.64 -15.38
C ARG A 124 -6.08 3.50 -14.39
N ALA A 125 -7.14 2.73 -14.10
CA ALA A 125 -7.08 1.67 -13.09
C ALA A 125 -6.04 0.58 -13.39
N ASP A 126 -5.92 0.17 -14.65
CA ASP A 126 -4.91 -0.78 -15.12
C ASP A 126 -3.48 -0.26 -14.94
N ALA A 127 -3.23 0.99 -15.34
CA ALA A 127 -1.92 1.64 -15.18
C ALA A 127 -1.56 1.82 -13.69
N LEU A 128 -2.53 2.16 -12.84
CA LEU A 128 -2.34 2.28 -11.40
C LEU A 128 -1.98 0.92 -10.77
N ARG A 129 -2.72 -0.14 -11.11
CA ARG A 129 -2.44 -1.51 -10.64
C ARG A 129 -1.04 -1.94 -11.04
N GLY A 130 -0.70 -1.80 -12.33
CA GLY A 130 0.64 -2.13 -12.82
C GLY A 130 1.76 -1.35 -12.12
N ALA A 131 1.55 -0.07 -11.83
CA ALA A 131 2.52 0.73 -11.07
C ALA A 131 2.70 0.25 -9.63
N LEU A 132 1.59 -0.10 -8.95
CA LEU A 132 1.62 -0.61 -7.57
C LEU A 132 2.25 -2.01 -7.49
N ASP A 133 1.98 -2.89 -8.45
CA ASP A 133 2.64 -4.19 -8.54
C ASP A 133 4.14 -4.04 -8.80
N ASN A 134 4.54 -3.10 -9.66
CA ASN A 134 5.96 -2.80 -9.87
C ASN A 134 6.63 -2.26 -8.60
N LEU A 135 5.95 -1.41 -7.83
CA LEU A 135 6.47 -0.97 -6.53
C LEU A 135 6.63 -2.14 -5.56
N ALA A 136 5.69 -3.08 -5.54
CA ALA A 136 5.78 -4.28 -4.70
C ALA A 136 6.96 -5.17 -5.12
N ARG A 137 7.19 -5.37 -6.43
CA ARG A 137 8.38 -6.06 -6.97
C ARG A 137 9.67 -5.35 -6.58
N ASN A 138 9.70 -4.02 -6.65
CA ASN A 138 10.87 -3.24 -6.24
C ASN A 138 11.18 -3.45 -4.74
N CYS A 139 10.16 -3.60 -3.89
CA CYS A 139 10.35 -3.92 -2.47
C CYS A 139 11.01 -5.30 -2.29
N VAL A 140 10.62 -6.30 -3.08
CA VAL A 140 11.25 -7.65 -3.08
C VAL A 140 12.71 -7.56 -3.49
N VAL A 141 13.01 -6.91 -4.62
CA VAL A 141 14.39 -6.71 -5.10
C VAL A 141 15.23 -6.02 -4.02
N ARG A 142 14.69 -4.97 -3.39
CA ARG A 142 15.40 -4.25 -2.33
C ARG A 142 15.61 -5.10 -1.08
N ALA A 143 14.62 -5.89 -0.67
CA ALA A 143 14.73 -6.77 0.50
C ALA A 143 15.80 -7.86 0.29
N ILE A 144 15.86 -8.45 -0.91
CA ILE A 144 16.91 -9.41 -1.29
C ILE A 144 18.29 -8.75 -1.20
N ALA A 145 18.44 -7.56 -1.79
CA ALA A 145 19.70 -6.82 -1.75
C ALA A 145 20.16 -6.45 -0.33
N LEU A 146 19.23 -6.27 0.60
CA LEU A 146 19.51 -5.97 2.00
C LEU A 146 19.60 -7.21 2.90
N GLY A 147 19.23 -8.40 2.42
CA GLY A 147 19.14 -9.61 3.23
C GLY A 147 18.08 -9.54 4.34
N ILE A 148 16.96 -8.84 4.11
CA ILE A 148 15.88 -8.68 5.10
C ILE A 148 14.59 -9.40 4.67
N SER A 149 13.73 -9.70 5.65
CA SER A 149 12.38 -10.22 5.41
C SER A 149 11.37 -9.09 5.13
N LEU A 150 10.38 -9.40 4.28
CA LEU A 150 9.26 -8.50 3.97
C LEU A 150 8.03 -8.70 4.86
N THR A 151 7.98 -9.75 5.68
CA THR A 151 6.82 -10.11 6.51
C THR A 151 6.85 -9.53 7.91
#